data_AF-A0A841YAF0-F1
#
_entry.id   AF-A0A841YAF0-F1
#
_cell.length_a   1.000
_cell.length_b   1.000
_cell.length_c   1.000
_cell.angle_alpha   90.00
_cell.angle_beta   90.00
_cell.angle_gamma   90.00
#
_symmetry.space_group_name_H-M   'P 1'
#
loop_
_entity.id
_entity.type
_entity.pdbx_description
1 polymer ?
#
loop_
_entity_poly.entity_id
_entity_poly.type
_entity_poly.pdbx_seq_one_letter_code
_entity_poly.pdbx_strand_id
1 'polypeptide(L)'
;MKKIASIVAVVLLFMFFAVNGSGGTTTKMGLLQSIGSNIPVLSSLIGDTASKVGNVTQTNGSTDKNAVTLVKVVDGDTLKVNYQGQEKTIRLLLMDTPESVKPGTPVQPFAKEASERMKQLVWNKALTIEFDVGERNDKYGRLLAYVYADGVMLQKTLIQEGLARVAYVYPPNTRYLSELEKAQAEAKSERKKIWSRAGYVTSKGFQS
;
A
#
# COMPACT_ATOMS: atom_id res chain seq x y z
N MET A 1 -45.80 -4.25 36.81
CA MET A 1 -46.82 -4.78 35.88
C MET A 1 -46.29 -4.62 34.46
N LYS A 2 -46.29 -5.71 33.69
CA LYS A 2 -45.69 -5.87 32.36
C LYS A 2 -46.54 -5.18 31.27
N LYS A 3 -45.89 -4.58 30.27
CA LYS A 3 -46.38 -4.35 28.88
C LYS A 3 -45.13 -4.47 27.99
N ILE A 4 -44.74 -5.61 27.40
CA ILE A 4 -45.28 -6.30 26.20
C ILE A 4 -45.64 -5.27 25.12
N ALA A 5 -44.70 -4.86 24.27
CA ALA A 5 -44.23 -5.45 23.00
C ALA A 5 -44.84 -4.72 21.79
N SER A 6 -44.00 -4.29 20.85
CA SER A 6 -44.37 -4.23 19.44
C SER A 6 -43.11 -4.28 18.57
N ILE A 7 -42.92 -5.44 17.96
CA ILE A 7 -41.96 -5.75 16.92
C ILE A 7 -42.55 -5.24 15.61
N VAL A 8 -41.79 -4.43 14.85
CA VAL A 8 -42.08 -4.18 13.43
C VAL A 8 -40.82 -4.57 12.66
N ALA A 9 -40.83 -5.78 12.12
CA ALA A 9 -39.86 -6.24 11.14
C ALA A 9 -40.31 -5.74 9.77
N VAL A 10 -39.53 -4.84 9.15
CA VAL A 10 -39.74 -4.42 7.77
C VAL A 10 -38.97 -5.39 6.87
N VAL A 11 -39.70 -6.34 6.28
CA VAL A 11 -39.21 -7.23 5.23
C VAL A 11 -39.33 -6.48 3.91
N LEU A 12 -38.20 -6.11 3.31
CA LEU A 12 -38.14 -5.50 1.98
C LEU A 12 -37.85 -6.58 0.95
N LEU A 13 -38.93 -7.06 0.32
CA LEU A 13 -38.97 -7.94 -0.83
C LEU A 13 -38.79 -7.09 -2.10
N PHE A 14 -37.70 -7.28 -2.85
CA PHE A 14 -37.61 -6.78 -4.23
C PHE A 14 -37.59 -7.97 -5.20
N MET A 15 -38.72 -8.10 -5.90
CA MET A 15 -38.94 -9.04 -6.99
C MET A 15 -38.14 -8.65 -8.24
N PHE A 16 -37.59 -9.69 -8.87
CA PHE A 16 -37.12 -9.72 -10.26
C PHE A 16 -38.25 -9.33 -11.24
N PHE A 17 -37.93 -8.50 -12.23
CA PHE A 17 -38.60 -8.52 -13.53
C PHE A 17 -37.57 -8.79 -14.62
N ALA A 18 -37.63 -9.99 -15.18
CA ALA A 18 -37.01 -10.34 -16.45
C ALA A 18 -37.96 -9.92 -17.60
N VAL A 19 -37.41 -9.32 -18.65
CA VAL A 19 -38.06 -9.19 -19.96
C VAL A 19 -37.32 -10.09 -20.95
N ASN A 20 -38.11 -10.95 -21.59
CA ASN A 20 -37.73 -11.91 -22.63
C ASN A 20 -37.92 -11.35 -24.05
N GLY A 21 -37.17 -11.94 -24.99
CA GLY A 21 -37.43 -11.99 -26.44
C GLY A 21 -36.20 -11.58 -27.27
N SER A 22 -35.67 -12.33 -28.24
CA SER A 22 -36.24 -13.38 -29.10
C SER A 22 -35.14 -14.15 -29.87
N GLY A 23 -35.40 -15.43 -30.21
CA GLY A 23 -34.71 -16.29 -31.20
C GLY A 23 -33.74 -17.32 -30.58
N GLY A 24 -34.04 -18.62 -30.43
CA GLY A 24 -34.55 -19.61 -31.41
C GLY A 24 -33.36 -20.13 -32.25
N THR A 25 -32.81 -21.34 -32.06
CA THR A 25 -33.38 -22.63 -32.53
C THR A 25 -32.70 -23.88 -31.91
N THR A 26 -33.57 -24.82 -31.48
CA THR A 26 -33.53 -26.29 -31.67
C THR A 26 -32.55 -27.21 -30.91
N THR A 27 -33.12 -27.89 -29.92
CA THR A 27 -32.73 -29.17 -29.29
C THR A 27 -32.83 -30.36 -30.24
N LYS A 28 -31.91 -31.35 -30.15
CA LYS A 28 -32.33 -32.77 -30.17
C LYS A 28 -31.34 -33.69 -29.44
N MET A 29 -31.94 -34.48 -28.54
CA MET A 29 -31.38 -35.49 -27.67
C MET A 29 -31.13 -36.80 -28.44
N GLY A 30 -30.05 -37.53 -28.11
CA GLY A 30 -29.75 -38.86 -28.66
C GLY A 30 -28.72 -39.61 -27.81
N LEU A 31 -29.19 -40.66 -27.14
CA LEU A 31 -28.51 -41.61 -26.27
C LEU A 31 -27.60 -42.57 -27.07
N LEU A 32 -26.36 -42.84 -26.63
CA LEU A 32 -25.68 -44.11 -26.91
C LEU A 32 -24.82 -44.55 -25.71
N GLN A 33 -25.05 -45.80 -25.29
CA GLN A 33 -24.39 -46.50 -24.20
C GLN A 33 -23.00 -47.04 -24.61
N SER A 34 -22.12 -47.09 -23.60
CA SER A 34 -21.15 -48.17 -23.32
C SER A 34 -20.47 -48.90 -24.48
N ILE A 35 -19.17 -48.64 -24.67
CA ILE A 35 -18.14 -49.68 -24.85
C ILE A 35 -16.82 -49.15 -24.27
N GLY A 36 -16.24 -49.89 -23.32
CA GLY A 36 -14.87 -49.69 -22.86
C GLY A 36 -13.86 -50.39 -23.79
N SER A 37 -12.63 -49.88 -23.84
CA SER A 37 -11.36 -50.60 -24.07
C SER A 37 -10.23 -49.59 -24.24
N ASN A 38 -9.16 -49.75 -23.47
CA ASN A 38 -7.86 -49.08 -23.63
C ASN A 38 -7.33 -49.17 -25.07
N ILE A 39 -6.64 -48.13 -25.55
CA ILE A 39 -5.34 -48.22 -26.29
C ILE A 39 -4.62 -46.85 -26.24
N PRO A 40 -3.28 -46.84 -26.15
CA PRO A 40 -2.46 -45.68 -25.83
C PRO A 40 -1.92 -45.00 -27.11
N VAL A 41 -1.09 -43.97 -26.90
CA VAL A 41 -0.22 -43.29 -27.87
C VAL A 41 -0.84 -42.07 -28.57
N LEU A 42 -0.62 -40.91 -27.95
CA LEU A 42 -0.31 -39.67 -28.67
C LEU A 42 0.86 -38.96 -27.95
N SER A 43 1.98 -39.67 -27.83
CA SER A 43 3.27 -39.13 -27.39
C SER A 43 4.15 -38.92 -28.62
N SER A 44 3.88 -37.87 -29.38
CA SER A 44 4.78 -37.28 -30.38
C SER A 44 4.07 -36.07 -30.95
N LEU A 45 4.78 -34.94 -31.06
CA LEU A 45 4.33 -33.65 -31.62
C LEU A 45 3.83 -32.59 -30.61
N ILE A 46 4.59 -32.35 -29.54
CA ILE A 46 4.88 -30.96 -29.11
C ILE A 46 6.38 -30.91 -28.78
N GLY A 47 7.18 -30.77 -29.84
CA GLY A 47 8.60 -30.43 -29.72
C GLY A 47 8.75 -28.94 -29.47
N ASP A 48 9.71 -28.61 -28.61
CA ASP A 48 10.49 -27.37 -28.59
C ASP A 48 9.74 -26.03 -28.59
N THR A 49 9.23 -25.64 -27.41
CA THR A 49 9.32 -24.25 -26.94
C THR A 49 9.37 -24.19 -25.41
N ALA A 50 10.33 -24.90 -24.82
CA ALA A 50 10.72 -24.70 -23.42
C ALA A 50 12.00 -23.85 -23.36
N SER A 51 11.86 -22.53 -23.32
CA SER A 51 12.76 -21.68 -22.53
C SER A 51 12.34 -20.22 -22.57
N LYS A 52 12.28 -19.65 -21.36
CA LYS A 52 12.19 -18.21 -21.05
C LYS A 52 10.80 -17.61 -20.88
N VAL A 53 9.92 -18.30 -20.17
CA VAL A 53 9.10 -17.61 -19.16
C VAL A 53 9.89 -17.69 -17.88
N GLY A 54 10.56 -16.59 -17.52
CA GLY A 54 11.27 -16.49 -16.26
C GLY A 54 10.33 -16.85 -15.12
N ASN A 55 10.81 -17.70 -14.22
CA ASN A 55 10.23 -17.80 -12.89
C ASN A 55 10.17 -16.37 -12.33
N VAL A 56 8.99 -15.75 -12.41
CA VAL A 56 8.66 -14.61 -11.57
C VAL A 56 8.62 -15.21 -10.19
N THR A 57 9.74 -15.12 -9.48
CA THR A 57 9.78 -15.31 -8.04
C THR A 57 8.96 -14.15 -7.46
N GLN A 58 7.64 -14.30 -7.48
CA GLN A 58 6.76 -13.62 -6.55
C GLN A 58 7.20 -14.12 -5.18
N THR A 59 8.17 -13.44 -4.60
CA THR A 59 8.29 -13.49 -3.15
C THR A 59 6.96 -12.93 -2.66
N ASN A 60 6.16 -13.75 -2.00
CA ASN A 60 5.18 -13.25 -1.06
C ASN A 60 6.02 -12.48 -0.03
N GLY A 61 6.34 -11.21 -0.33
CA GLY A 61 7.29 -10.47 0.49
C GLY A 61 6.79 -10.50 1.91
N SER A 62 7.68 -10.93 2.80
CA SER A 62 7.36 -11.09 4.20
C SER A 62 6.80 -9.76 4.74
N THR A 63 5.71 -9.87 5.50
CA THR A 63 5.12 -8.77 6.28
C THR A 63 5.72 -8.71 7.69
N ASP A 64 6.88 -9.36 7.90
CA ASP A 64 7.55 -9.40 9.18
C ASP A 64 7.98 -7.99 9.58
N LYS A 65 7.58 -7.63 10.80
CA LYS A 65 7.97 -6.38 11.43
C LYS A 65 9.20 -6.64 12.28
N ASN A 66 10.30 -5.99 11.91
CA ASN A 66 11.59 -6.13 12.56
C ASN A 66 11.77 -5.01 13.58
N ALA A 67 12.13 -5.35 14.82
CA ALA A 67 12.41 -4.36 15.85
C ALA A 67 13.63 -3.50 15.51
N VAL A 68 13.54 -2.20 15.78
CA VAL A 68 14.64 -1.24 15.67
C VAL A 68 14.64 -0.31 16.88
N THR A 69 15.80 0.25 17.21
CA THR A 69 15.91 1.30 18.23
C THR A 69 16.16 2.64 17.57
N LEU A 70 15.39 3.67 17.93
CA LEU A 70 15.62 5.01 17.41
C LEU A 70 17.00 5.53 17.83
N VAL A 71 17.76 6.06 16.88
CA VAL A 71 18.99 6.82 17.15
C VAL A 71 18.71 8.32 17.02
N LYS A 72 18.07 8.74 15.93
CA LYS A 72 17.76 10.15 15.67
C LYS A 72 16.66 10.31 14.62
N VAL A 73 15.81 11.32 14.79
CA VAL A 73 14.96 11.85 13.70
C VAL A 73 15.78 12.83 12.86
N VAL A 74 15.97 12.51 11.57
CA VAL A 74 16.76 13.35 10.66
C VAL A 74 15.88 14.41 10.01
N ASP A 75 14.75 13.98 9.43
CA ASP A 75 13.71 14.85 8.89
C ASP A 75 12.34 14.14 8.99
N GLY A 76 11.27 14.76 8.50
CA GLY A 76 9.90 14.24 8.56
C GLY A 76 9.68 12.89 7.86
N ASP A 77 10.59 12.46 7.00
CA ASP A 77 10.52 11.20 6.26
C ASP A 77 11.80 10.36 6.30
N THR A 78 12.73 10.74 7.18
CA THR A 78 14.05 10.13 7.30
C THR A 78 14.41 9.92 8.76
N LEU A 79 14.69 8.66 9.13
CA LEU A 79 15.06 8.27 10.48
C LEU A 79 16.46 7.63 10.49
N LYS A 80 17.17 7.75 11.60
CA LYS A 80 18.36 6.96 11.89
C LYS A 80 18.04 6.01 13.04
N VAL A 81 18.34 4.74 12.85
CA VAL A 81 18.02 3.68 13.81
C VAL A 81 19.20 2.73 14.00
N ASN A 82 19.21 2.02 15.12
CA ASN A 82 19.98 0.79 15.26
C ASN A 82 19.11 -0.37 14.76
N TYR A 83 19.59 -1.04 13.72
CA TYR A 83 18.99 -2.25 13.16
C TYR A 83 20.05 -3.35 13.18
N GLN A 84 19.79 -4.42 13.94
CA GLN A 84 20.70 -5.57 14.08
C GLN A 84 22.12 -5.19 14.53
N GLY A 85 22.22 -4.25 15.48
CA GLY A 85 23.50 -3.80 16.04
C GLY A 85 24.23 -2.77 15.17
N GLN A 86 23.68 -2.38 14.02
CA GLN A 86 24.28 -1.39 13.13
C GLN A 86 23.42 -0.14 13.01
N GLU A 87 24.05 1.02 13.00
CA GLU A 87 23.38 2.27 12.71
C GLU A 87 23.04 2.35 11.20
N LYS A 88 21.76 2.53 10.90
CA LYS A 88 21.22 2.62 9.53
C LYS A 88 20.32 3.83 9.40
N THR A 89 20.36 4.48 8.24
CA THR A 89 19.40 5.51 7.86
C THR A 89 18.26 4.86 7.09
N ILE A 90 17.02 5.20 7.41
CA ILE A 90 15.80 4.75 6.74
C ILE A 90 15.20 5.93 5.99
N ARG A 91 14.93 5.73 4.69
CA ARG A 91 14.02 6.57 3.90
C ARG A 91 12.65 5.90 3.91
N LEU A 92 11.66 6.57 4.51
CA LEU A 92 10.31 6.05 4.59
C LEU A 92 9.74 5.90 3.17
N LEU A 93 9.27 4.69 2.84
CA LEU A 93 8.67 4.39 1.55
C LEU A 93 7.39 5.19 1.31
N LEU A 94 7.12 5.48 0.02
CA LEU A 94 5.87 6.04 -0.49
C LEU A 94 5.46 7.42 0.07
N MET A 95 6.36 8.15 0.72
CA MET A 95 6.06 9.49 1.25
C MET A 95 7.20 10.48 1.01
N ASP A 96 6.86 11.76 1.00
CA ASP A 96 7.79 12.87 0.93
C ASP A 96 7.29 14.03 1.80
N THR A 97 8.15 14.54 2.67
CA THR A 97 7.86 15.73 3.50
C THR A 97 8.56 16.97 2.93
N PRO A 98 8.04 18.18 3.18
CA PRO A 98 8.78 19.39 2.85
C PRO A 98 10.17 19.38 3.51
N GLU A 99 11.18 19.81 2.77
CA GLU A 99 12.59 19.72 3.16
C GLU A 99 12.96 20.78 4.20
N SER A 100 13.65 20.37 5.28
CA SER A 100 14.07 21.26 6.36
C SER A 100 15.59 21.39 6.57
N VAL A 101 16.39 20.48 6.03
CA VAL A 101 17.81 20.34 6.41
C VAL A 101 18.79 20.33 5.24
N LYS A 102 18.31 20.30 3.99
CA LYS A 102 19.18 20.31 2.82
C LYS A 102 20.01 21.60 2.73
N PRO A 103 21.36 21.49 2.66
CA PRO A 103 22.24 22.65 2.53
C PRO A 103 21.95 23.46 1.26
N GLY A 104 21.97 24.78 1.39
CA GLY A 104 21.77 25.70 0.27
C GLY A 104 20.32 25.83 -0.21
N THR A 105 19.35 25.25 0.50
CA THR A 105 17.92 25.44 0.22
C THR A 105 17.19 26.08 1.40
N PRO A 106 16.27 27.03 1.17
CA PRO A 106 15.41 27.55 2.23
C PRO A 106 14.57 26.43 2.86
N VAL A 107 14.33 26.54 4.17
CA VAL A 107 13.38 25.66 4.87
C VAL A 107 12.01 25.83 4.24
N GLN A 108 11.44 24.73 3.76
CA GLN A 108 10.14 24.76 3.11
C GLN A 108 9.00 24.92 4.14
N PRO A 109 7.87 25.56 3.77
CA PRO A 109 6.68 25.60 4.61
C PRO A 109 6.27 24.21 5.14
N PHE A 110 5.86 24.13 6.40
CA PHE A 110 5.49 22.89 7.08
C PHE A 110 6.62 21.86 7.30
N ALA A 111 7.85 22.10 6.82
CA ALA A 111 8.96 21.16 6.98
C ALA A 111 9.30 20.90 8.46
N LYS A 112 9.42 21.99 9.25
CA LYS A 112 9.64 21.89 10.70
C LYS A 112 8.48 21.19 11.42
N GLU A 113 7.24 21.48 11.02
CA GLU A 113 6.06 20.84 11.61
C GLU A 113 6.06 19.33 11.35
N ALA A 114 6.43 18.89 10.14
CA ALA A 114 6.56 17.48 9.79
C ALA A 114 7.66 16.78 10.62
N SER A 115 8.83 17.41 10.75
CA SER A 115 9.95 16.89 11.53
C SER A 115 9.62 16.81 13.04
N GLU A 116 9.01 17.85 13.61
CA GLU A 116 8.57 17.83 15.02
C GLU A 116 7.47 16.79 15.24
N ARG A 117 6.54 16.64 14.29
CA ARG A 117 5.51 15.61 14.39
C ARG A 117 6.12 14.21 14.35
N MET A 118 7.10 13.96 13.49
CA MET A 118 7.84 12.70 13.47
C MET A 118 8.48 12.41 14.83
N LYS A 119 9.15 13.40 15.45
CA LYS A 119 9.72 13.26 16.81
C LYS A 119 8.67 12.86 17.84
N GLN A 120 7.50 13.51 17.84
CA GLN A 120 6.40 13.17 18.74
C GLN A 120 5.86 11.75 18.49
N LEU A 121 5.78 11.35 17.22
CA LEU A 121 5.25 10.04 16.85
C LEU A 121 6.14 8.90 17.32
N VAL A 122 7.46 9.09 17.37
CA VAL A 122 8.43 8.06 17.79
C VAL A 122 8.86 8.16 19.25
N TRP A 123 8.55 9.27 19.93
CA TRP A 123 8.99 9.53 21.29
C TRP A 123 8.44 8.47 22.26
N ASN A 124 9.36 7.76 22.93
CA ASN A 124 9.04 6.74 23.93
C ASN A 124 8.11 5.62 23.43
N LYS A 125 8.26 5.21 22.16
CA LYS A 125 7.46 4.13 21.54
C LYS A 125 8.34 3.01 21.02
N ALA A 126 7.77 1.81 20.93
CA ALA A 126 8.42 0.66 20.30
C ALA A 126 8.38 0.82 18.77
N LEU A 127 9.56 0.86 18.14
CA LEU A 127 9.67 1.00 16.70
C LEU A 127 9.90 -0.35 16.01
N THR A 128 9.18 -0.55 14.91
CA THR A 128 9.43 -1.65 13.99
C THR A 128 9.46 -1.17 12.54
N ILE A 129 10.17 -1.92 11.71
CA ILE A 129 10.27 -1.67 10.27
C ILE A 129 9.77 -2.88 9.50
N GLU A 130 9.13 -2.63 8.37
CA GLU A 130 8.65 -3.65 7.44
C GLU A 130 9.20 -3.33 6.05
N PHE A 131 9.88 -4.29 5.46
CA PHE A 131 10.37 -4.17 4.09
C PHE A 131 9.26 -4.52 3.10
N ASP A 132 9.29 -3.86 1.95
CA ASP A 132 8.43 -4.24 0.83
C ASP A 132 9.07 -5.38 0.01
N VAL A 133 8.41 -5.82 -1.06
CA VAL A 133 8.80 -6.98 -1.88
C VAL A 133 10.06 -6.74 -2.74
N GLY A 134 10.42 -5.49 -2.98
CA GLY A 134 11.52 -5.10 -3.86
C GLY A 134 12.83 -4.80 -3.12
N GLU A 135 13.62 -3.90 -3.69
CA GLU A 135 14.92 -3.51 -3.14
C GLU A 135 14.76 -2.89 -1.74
N ARG A 136 15.61 -3.33 -0.82
CA ARG A 136 15.63 -2.87 0.58
C ARG A 136 16.49 -1.64 0.81
N ASN A 137 17.32 -1.27 -0.16
CA ASN A 137 18.22 -0.14 -0.06
C ASN A 137 18.11 0.72 -1.31
N ASP A 138 18.20 2.03 -1.14
CA ASP A 138 18.40 2.92 -2.28
C ASP A 138 19.87 3.00 -2.68
N LYS A 139 20.14 3.72 -3.78
CA LYS A 139 21.50 3.96 -4.31
C LYS A 139 22.46 4.68 -3.33
N TYR A 140 21.93 5.26 -2.24
CA TYR A 140 22.73 5.93 -1.20
C TYR A 140 22.96 5.02 0.01
N GLY A 141 22.49 3.77 -0.04
CA GLY A 141 22.61 2.79 1.04
C GLY A 141 21.58 2.96 2.16
N ARG A 142 20.59 3.86 2.02
CA ARG A 142 19.52 4.00 3.02
C ARG A 142 18.56 2.83 2.91
N LEU A 143 18.08 2.33 4.04
CA LEU A 143 17.02 1.33 4.05
C LEU A 143 15.70 1.94 3.54
N LEU A 144 14.97 1.17 2.75
CA LEU A 144 13.64 1.47 2.25
C LEU A 144 12.62 0.63 3.02
N ALA A 145 11.83 1.26 3.88
CA ALA A 145 10.90 0.53 4.74
C ALA A 145 9.65 1.34 5.10
N TYR A 146 8.59 0.61 5.45
CA TYR A 146 7.48 1.12 6.25
C TYR A 146 7.87 1.12 7.72
N VAL A 147 7.53 2.18 8.46
CA VAL A 147 7.93 2.31 9.86
C VAL A 147 6.68 2.41 10.72
N TYR A 148 6.68 1.68 11.82
CA TYR A 148 5.60 1.66 12.78
C TYR A 148 6.09 2.05 14.16
N ALA A 149 5.29 2.83 14.88
CA ALA A 149 5.47 3.11 16.30
C ALA A 149 4.27 2.57 17.07
N ASP A 150 4.49 1.65 18.00
CA ASP A 150 3.45 0.89 18.71
C ASP A 150 2.38 0.30 17.77
N GLY A 151 2.84 -0.21 16.61
CA GLY A 151 1.98 -0.81 15.58
C GLY A 151 1.30 0.18 14.63
N VAL A 152 1.40 1.49 14.85
CA VAL A 152 0.81 2.53 13.99
C VAL A 152 1.79 2.97 12.91
N MET A 153 1.38 2.92 11.63
CA MET A 153 2.22 3.28 10.48
C MET A 153 2.45 4.80 10.40
N LEU A 154 3.72 5.22 10.46
CA LEU A 154 4.11 6.63 10.50
C LEU A 154 3.78 7.37 9.19
N GLN A 155 4.02 6.72 8.04
CA GLN A 155 3.68 7.24 6.71
C GLN A 155 2.22 7.69 6.66
N LYS A 156 1.31 6.78 7.03
CA LYS A 156 -0.13 7.02 6.98
C LYS A 156 -0.51 8.17 7.89
N THR A 157 -0.01 8.20 9.13
CA THR A 157 -0.31 9.28 10.07
C THR A 157 0.10 10.65 9.52
N LEU A 158 1.33 10.80 9.02
CA LEU A 158 1.80 12.08 8.48
C LEU A 158 1.05 12.50 7.20
N ILE A 159 0.69 11.55 6.34
CA ILE A 159 -0.10 11.82 5.14
C ILE A 159 -1.53 12.25 5.52
N GLN A 160 -2.20 11.57 6.45
CA GLN A 160 -3.55 11.92 6.93
C GLN A 160 -3.59 13.29 7.62
N GLU A 161 -2.51 13.66 8.32
CA GLU A 161 -2.35 14.99 8.94
C GLU A 161 -1.98 16.08 7.93
N GLY A 162 -1.74 15.73 6.66
CA GLY A 162 -1.36 16.66 5.60
C GLY A 162 0.07 17.18 5.72
N LEU A 163 0.96 16.49 6.45
CA LEU A 163 2.37 16.86 6.62
C LEU A 163 3.29 16.22 5.58
N ALA A 164 2.78 15.23 4.83
CA ALA A 164 3.49 14.56 3.76
C ALA A 164 2.59 14.33 2.55
N ARG A 165 3.19 14.16 1.38
CA ARG A 165 2.54 13.69 0.15
C ARG A 165 2.95 12.25 -0.15
N VAL A 166 2.14 11.54 -0.93
CA VAL A 166 2.55 10.30 -1.59
C VAL A 166 3.57 10.64 -2.68
N ALA A 167 4.70 9.94 -2.67
CA ALA A 167 5.81 10.19 -3.59
C ALA A 167 6.69 8.95 -3.75
N TYR A 168 7.62 8.99 -4.70
CA TYR A 168 8.62 7.93 -4.94
C TYR A 168 7.99 6.54 -5.13
N VAL A 169 6.92 6.50 -5.92
CA VAL A 169 6.23 5.26 -6.28
C VAL A 169 7.06 4.52 -7.31
N TYR A 170 7.85 3.55 -6.85
CA TYR A 170 8.70 2.71 -7.69
C TYR A 170 8.35 1.25 -7.48
N PRO A 171 7.68 0.59 -8.46
CA PRO A 171 7.42 -0.83 -8.39
C PRO A 171 8.71 -1.64 -8.23
N PRO A 172 8.69 -2.73 -7.46
CA PRO A 172 7.51 -3.35 -6.86
C PRO A 172 7.20 -2.86 -5.42
N ASN A 173 7.91 -1.86 -4.90
CA ASN A 173 7.73 -1.33 -3.54
C ASN A 173 6.47 -0.45 -3.42
N THR A 174 5.29 -1.04 -3.58
CA THR A 174 4.01 -0.34 -3.64
C THR A 174 2.90 -0.98 -2.81
N ARG A 175 3.24 -1.86 -1.83
CA ARG A 175 2.26 -2.63 -1.04
C ARG A 175 1.14 -1.79 -0.43
N TYR A 176 1.47 -0.62 0.11
CA TYR A 176 0.51 0.26 0.79
C TYR A 176 0.09 1.49 -0.04
N LEU A 177 0.39 1.52 -1.35
CA LEU A 177 0.14 2.70 -2.18
C LEU A 177 -1.33 3.15 -2.13
N SER A 178 -2.28 2.22 -2.38
CA SER A 178 -3.71 2.53 -2.38
C SER A 178 -4.21 3.09 -1.04
N GLU A 179 -3.72 2.55 0.08
CA GLU A 179 -4.07 3.02 1.42
C GLU A 179 -3.55 4.45 1.66
N LEU A 180 -2.32 4.73 1.27
CA LEU A 180 -1.71 6.06 1.42
C LEU A 180 -2.31 7.09 0.47
N GLU A 181 -2.70 6.70 -0.74
CA GLU A 181 -3.40 7.58 -1.68
C GLU A 181 -4.79 7.97 -1.17
N LYS A 182 -5.52 7.04 -0.54
CA LYS A 182 -6.78 7.34 0.13
C LYS A 182 -6.59 8.34 1.27
N ALA A 183 -5.63 8.09 2.17
CA ALA A 183 -5.27 9.01 3.25
C ALA A 183 -4.91 10.42 2.71
N GLN A 184 -4.18 10.48 1.61
CA GLN A 184 -3.83 11.74 0.97
C GLN A 184 -5.07 12.46 0.41
N ALA A 185 -5.99 11.72 -0.20
CA ALA A 185 -7.22 12.30 -0.75
C ALA A 185 -8.09 12.94 0.35
N GLU A 186 -8.18 12.29 1.52
CA GLU A 186 -8.84 12.83 2.72
C GLU A 186 -8.14 14.12 3.21
N ALA A 187 -6.81 14.12 3.33
CA ALA A 187 -6.07 15.31 3.75
C ALA A 187 -6.20 16.48 2.75
N LYS A 188 -6.31 16.18 1.45
CA LYS A 188 -6.55 17.16 0.38
C LYS A 188 -7.94 17.77 0.46
N SER A 189 -8.99 16.97 0.63
CA SER A 189 -10.37 17.48 0.68
C SER A 189 -10.60 18.37 1.89
N GLU A 190 -9.94 18.06 3.01
CA GLU A 190 -9.95 18.88 4.24
C GLU A 190 -8.94 20.05 4.20
N ARG A 191 -8.18 20.21 3.12
CA ARG A 191 -7.16 21.26 2.95
C ARG A 191 -6.16 21.34 4.10
N LYS A 192 -5.75 20.21 4.66
CA LYS A 192 -4.82 20.14 5.79
C LYS A 192 -3.42 20.59 5.38
N LYS A 193 -2.80 21.47 6.18
CA LYS A 193 -1.36 21.75 6.18
C LYS A 193 -0.79 22.00 4.77
N ILE A 194 0.03 21.11 4.19
CA ILE A 194 0.61 21.31 2.85
C ILE A 194 -0.47 21.54 1.77
N TRP A 195 -1.68 21.00 1.97
CA TRP A 195 -2.82 21.14 1.07
C TRP A 195 -3.62 22.44 1.28
N SER A 196 -3.32 23.22 2.32
CA SER A 196 -3.95 24.53 2.55
C SER A 196 -3.48 25.59 1.54
N ARG A 197 -2.26 25.43 1.01
CA ARG A 197 -1.61 26.36 0.06
C ARG A 197 -1.73 25.82 -1.37
N ALA A 198 -2.50 26.53 -2.20
CA ALA A 198 -2.66 26.17 -3.61
C ALA A 198 -1.33 26.21 -4.36
N GLY A 199 -1.09 25.22 -5.22
CA GLY A 199 0.15 25.11 -6.02
C GLY A 199 1.42 24.75 -5.24
N TYR A 200 1.34 24.60 -3.91
CA TYR A 200 2.49 24.27 -3.08
C TYR A 200 3.01 22.86 -3.33
N VAL A 201 2.11 21.88 -3.40
CA VAL A 201 2.45 20.48 -3.64
C VAL A 201 2.37 20.16 -5.13
N THR A 202 3.42 19.56 -5.67
CA THR A 202 3.55 19.16 -7.09
C THR A 202 3.94 17.69 -7.21
N SER A 203 3.92 17.15 -8.43
CA SER A 203 4.45 15.80 -8.69
C SER A 203 5.95 15.68 -8.38
N LYS A 204 6.70 16.78 -8.47
CA LYS A 204 8.15 16.84 -8.27
C LYS A 204 8.61 17.19 -6.84
N GLY A 205 7.68 17.49 -5.93
CA GLY A 205 8.00 17.97 -4.58
C GLY A 205 7.21 19.21 -4.21
N PHE A 206 7.83 20.12 -3.47
CA PHE A 206 7.21 21.32 -2.93
C PHE A 206 7.80 22.59 -3.55
N GLN A 207 6.94 23.56 -3.86
CA GLN A 207 7.31 24.90 -4.33
C GLN A 207 7.65 25.81 -3.14
N SER A 208 8.57 26.75 -3.30
CA SER A 208 8.88 27.73 -2.23
C SER A 208 7.77 28.78 -2.09
#